data_AF-A0AAD6QJ39-F1
#
_entry.id   AF-A0AAD6QJ39-F1
#
_cell.length_a   1.000
_cell.length_b   1.000
_cell.length_c   1.000
_cell.angle_alpha   90.00
_cell.angle_beta   90.00
_cell.angle_gamma   90.00
#
_symmetry.space_group_name_H-M   'P 1'
#
loop_
_entity.id
_entity.type
_entity.pdbx_description
1 polymer ?
#
loop_
_entity_poly.entity_id
_entity_poly.type
_entity_poly.pdbx_seq_one_letter_code
_entity_poly.pdbx_strand_id
1 'polypeptide(L)' 'MDLVNQMTLNEKVLQLGNKAYGVPRLGIAEYQWWSEALHGVSMSVQEPSLTIWFLVQQVSLR' A
#
# COMPACT_ATOMS: atom_id res chain seq x y z
N MET A 1 -13.95 11.18 13.68
CA MET A 1 -13.46 10.22 14.69
C MET A 1 -14.38 9.00 14.74
N ASP A 2 -14.59 8.33 13.61
CA ASP A 2 -15.59 7.26 13.51
C ASP A 2 -14.99 5.93 13.01
N LEU A 3 -14.05 5.99 12.07
CA LEU A 3 -13.42 4.81 11.48
C LEU A 3 -12.81 3.84 12.52
N VAL A 4 -12.08 4.37 13.51
CA VAL A 4 -11.47 3.54 14.57
C VAL A 4 -12.54 2.93 15.49
N ASN A 5 -13.68 3.58 15.67
CA ASN A 5 -14.77 3.05 16.48
C ASN A 5 -15.51 1.90 15.77
N GLN A 6 -15.52 1.90 14.44
CA GLN A 6 -16.10 0.83 13.63
C GLN A 6 -15.22 -0.43 13.52
N MET A 7 -13.97 -0.37 14.00
CA MET A 7 -13.04 -1.51 14.01
C MET A 7 -13.25 -2.40 15.24
N THR A 8 -13.17 -3.71 15.02
CA THR A 8 -13.07 -4.72 16.08
C THR A 8 -11.72 -4.63 16.81
N LEU A 9 -11.62 -5.24 18.00
CA LEU A 9 -10.37 -5.23 18.76
C LEU A 9 -9.21 -5.86 17.98
N ASN A 10 -9.46 -6.96 17.27
CA ASN A 10 -8.44 -7.63 16.46
C ASN A 10 -7.98 -6.75 15.29
N GLU A 11 -8.91 -6.11 14.58
CA GLU A 11 -8.58 -5.17 13.50
C GLU A 11 -7.71 -4.03 14.02
N LYS A 12 -7.99 -3.49 15.21
CA LYS A 12 -7.17 -2.44 15.86
C LYS A 12 -5.76 -2.91 16.16
N VAL A 13 -5.60 -4.10 16.74
CA VAL A 13 -4.27 -4.66 17.05
C VAL A 13 -3.43 -4.80 15.78
N LEU A 14 -4.05 -5.19 14.67
CA LEU A 14 -3.38 -5.34 13.37
C LEU A 14 -2.94 -4.01 12.74
N GLN A 15 -3.42 -2.85 13.21
CA GLN A 15 -2.99 -1.53 12.76
C GLN A 15 -1.78 -0.96 13.53
N LEU A 16 -1.32 -1.62 14.60
CA LEU A 16 -0.27 -1.07 15.47
C LEU A 16 1.15 -1.22 14.92
N GLY A 17 1.35 -2.10 13.95
CA GLY A 17 2.65 -2.35 13.32
C GLY A 17 2.90 -1.46 12.10
N ASN A 18 4.16 -1.39 11.62
CA ASN A 18 4.48 -0.73 10.35
C ASN A 18 3.68 -1.35 9.20
N LYS A 19 3.65 -2.69 9.14
CA LYS A 19 2.82 -3.43 8.20
C LYS A 19 1.39 -3.50 8.74
N ALA A 20 0.60 -2.48 8.44
CA ALA A 20 -0.81 -2.45 8.75
C ALA A 20 -1.58 -3.29 7.73
N TYR A 21 -2.25 -4.34 8.22
CA TYR A 21 -3.10 -5.16 7.37
C TYR A 21 -4.38 -4.40 7.00
N GLY A 22 -4.86 -4.56 5.77
CA GLY A 22 -6.12 -3.95 5.36
C GLY A 22 -7.32 -4.45 6.16
N VAL A 23 -8.38 -3.64 6.19
CA VAL A 23 -9.70 -4.02 6.73
C VAL A 23 -10.71 -3.96 5.57
N PRO A 24 -10.87 -5.03 4.77
CA PRO A 24 -11.68 -5.01 3.55
C PRO A 24 -13.14 -4.64 3.78
N ARG A 25 -13.71 -5.03 4.93
CA ARG A 25 -15.09 -4.70 5.32
C ARG A 25 -15.34 -3.19 5.44
N LEU A 26 -14.31 -2.44 5.83
CA LEU A 26 -14.35 -0.99 5.98
C LEU A 26 -13.74 -0.27 4.76
N GLY A 27 -13.37 -1.01 3.70
CA GLY A 27 -12.71 -0.44 2.51
C GLY A 27 -11.29 0.06 2.76
N ILE A 28 -10.62 -0.41 3.81
CA ILE A 28 -9.26 0.00 4.16
C ILE A 28 -8.27 -0.95 3.48
N ALA A 29 -7.46 -0.42 2.57
CA ALA A 29 -6.36 -1.17 1.95
C ALA A 29 -5.23 -1.42 2.95
N GLU A 30 -4.39 -2.42 2.68
CA GLU A 30 -3.13 -2.57 3.42
C GLU A 30 -2.22 -1.38 3.18
N TYR A 31 -1.48 -0.97 4.22
CA TYR A 31 -0.57 0.17 4.11
C TYR A 31 0.67 -0.02 4.98
N GLN A 32 1.74 0.68 4.61
CA GLN A 32 2.96 0.82 5.38
C GLN A 32 3.06 2.27 5.85
N TRP A 33 3.17 2.52 7.15
CA TRP A 33 3.25 3.89 7.65
C TRP A 33 4.68 4.41 7.80
N TRP A 34 5.66 3.53 7.97
CA TRP A 34 7.07 3.88 7.96
C TRP A 34 7.61 3.79 6.53
N SER A 35 8.10 4.92 6.03
CA SER A 35 8.96 4.99 4.85
C SER A 35 10.26 5.74 5.18
N GLU A 36 11.36 5.38 4.51
CA GLU A 36 12.67 5.99 4.72
C GLU A 36 13.05 6.90 3.55
N ALA A 37 13.58 8.09 3.85
CA ALA A 37 13.92 9.10 2.84
C ALA A 37 15.15 9.96 3.22
N LEU A 38 16.14 9.40 3.93
CA LEU A 38 17.26 10.15 4.53
C LEU A 38 17.99 11.10 3.56
N HIS A 39 18.19 10.67 2.32
CA HIS A 39 18.77 11.49 1.25
C HIS A 39 18.15 11.16 -0.13
N GLY A 40 16.86 10.80 -0.11
CA GLY A 40 16.12 10.26 -1.25
C GLY A 40 15.23 9.10 -0.80
N VAL A 41 14.07 8.94 -1.46
CA VAL A 41 13.07 7.92 -1.12
C VAL A 41 13.66 6.52 -1.31
N SER A 42 13.79 5.76 -0.23
CA SER A 42 14.39 4.42 -0.23
C SER A 42 13.37 3.29 -0.44
N MET A 43 12.08 3.55 -0.20
CA MET A 43 11.02 2.55 -0.38
C MET A 43 9.78 3.21 -0.95
N SER A 44 9.43 2.82 -2.18
CA SER A 44 8.13 3.06 -2.79
C SER A 44 7.57 1.70 -3.20
N VAL A 45 6.33 1.41 -2.82
CA VAL A 45 5.64 0.22 -3.31
C VAL A 45 5.48 0.41 -4.81
N GLN A 46 6.27 -0.33 -5.59
CA GLN A 46 6.21 -0.28 -7.05
C GLN A 46 4.89 -0.91 -7.49
N GLU A 47 3.98 -0.10 -8.03
CA GLU A 47 2.82 -0.58 -8.78
C GLU A 47 3.31 -1.49 -9.93
N PRO A 48 3.03 -2.80 -9.94
CA PRO A 48 3.46 -3.71 -11.00
C PRO A 48 2.89 -3.36 -12.38
N SER A 49 1.89 -2.49 -12.42
CA SER A 49 1.16 -2.10 -13.63
C SER A 49 2.03 -1.35 -14.64
N LEU A 50 3.04 -0.59 -14.20
CA LEU A 50 3.87 0.21 -15.09
C LEU A 50 4.87 -0.63 -15.92
N THR A 51 5.23 -1.84 -15.48
CA THR A 51 6.14 -2.73 -16.23
C THR A 51 5.47 -3.37 -17.44
N ILE A 52 4.18 -3.70 -17.33
CA ILE A 52 3.43 -4.36 -18.41
C ILE A 52 3.15 -3.39 -19.56
N TRP A 53 2.80 -2.13 -19.27
CA TRP A 53 2.59 -1.11 -20.30
C TRP A 53 3.88 -0.73 -21.04
N PHE A 54 5.01 -0.71 -20.33
CA PHE A 54 6.32 -0.42 -20.95
C PHE A 54 6.70 -1.48 -21.99
N LEU A 55 6.40 -2.76 -21.73
CA LEU A 55 6.63 -3.84 -22.69
C LEU A 55 5.67 -3.80 -23.89
N VAL A 56 4.39 -3.46 -23.66
CA VAL A 56 3.40 -3.34 -24.75
C VAL A 56 3.76 -2.19 -25.71
N GLN A 57 4.28 -1.06 -25.23
CA GLN A 57 4.72 0.03 -26.10
C GLN A 57 6.02 -0.28 -26.86
N GLN A 58 6.91 -1.13 -26.35
CA GLN A 58 8.15 -1.51 -27.03
C GLN A 58 7.94 -2.55 -28.15
N VAL A 59 6.87 -3.36 -28.07
CA VAL A 59 6.49 -4.28 -29.16
C VAL A 59 5.73 -3.56 -30.28
N SER A 60 5.06 -2.43 -29.98
CA SER A 60 4.36 -1.61 -31.00
C SER A 60 5.29 -0.70 -31.82
N LEU A 61 6.59 -0.65 -31.51
CA LEU A 61 7.60 0.11 -32.23
C LEU A 61 8.54 -0.78 -33.06
N ARG A 62 8.11 -2.00 -33.42
CA ARG A 62 8.73 -2.82 -34.46
C ARG A 62 7.79 -2.99 -35.65
#